data_AF-A0A7I0JCS4-F1
#
_entry.id   AF-A0A7I0JCS4-F1
#
_cell.length_a   1.000
_cell.length_b   1.000
_cell.length_c   1.000
_cell.angle_alpha   90.00
_cell.angle_beta   90.00
_cell.angle_gamma   90.00
#
_symmetry.space_group_name_H-M   'P 1'
#
loop_
_entity.id
_entity.type
_entity.pdbx_description
1 polymer ?
#
loop_
_entity_poly.entity_id
_entity_poly.type
_entity_poly.pdbx_seq_one_letter_code
_entity_poly.pdbx_strand_id
1 'polypeptide(L)'
;MRRIAAILMLTLLGACSTVDDLSPLVPSSQTVAVRAPRFEDSKPHEWDSGAPWNYAIHGTDVSKYQTSVDWPAAKASGISFAFIKATEG
;
A
#
# COMPACT_ATOMS: atom_id res chain seq x y z
N MET A 1 35.79 18.31 -29.31
CA MET A 1 35.21 19.37 -28.45
C MET A 1 33.68 19.37 -28.50
N ARG A 2 33.03 19.87 -29.57
CA ARG A 2 31.55 19.93 -29.68
C ARG A 2 30.82 18.57 -29.56
N ARG A 3 31.37 17.52 -30.17
CA ARG A 3 30.79 16.16 -30.12
C ARG A 3 30.83 15.55 -28.71
N ILE A 4 31.89 15.83 -27.96
CA ILE A 4 32.07 15.33 -26.58
C ILE A 4 31.07 16.03 -25.65
N ALA A 5 30.88 17.34 -25.82
CA ALA A 5 29.88 18.10 -25.08
C ALA A 5 28.45 17.60 -25.34
N ALA A 6 28.11 17.26 -26.59
CA ALA A 6 26.81 16.73 -26.95
C ALA A 6 26.54 15.35 -26.31
N ILE A 7 27.55 14.48 -26.27
CA ILE A 7 27.45 13.15 -25.63
C ILE A 7 27.25 13.29 -24.13
N LEU A 8 28.06 14.13 -23.45
CA LEU A 8 27.91 14.40 -22.01
C LEU A 8 26.54 14.96 -21.64
N MET A 9 25.98 15.83 -22.50
CA MET A 9 24.66 16.40 -22.27
C MET A 9 23.57 15.34 -22.41
N LEU A 10 23.64 14.47 -23.42
CA LEU A 10 22.69 13.36 -23.58
C LEU A 10 22.71 12.39 -22.38
N THR A 11 23.90 12.09 -21.84
CA THR A 11 24.02 11.21 -20.68
C THR A 11 23.48 11.85 -19.40
N LEU A 12 23.60 13.18 -19.24
CA LEU A 12 22.99 13.89 -18.11
C LEU A 12 21.46 13.89 -18.18
N LEU A 13 20.87 14.04 -19.38
CA LEU A 13 19.41 14.01 -19.54
C LEU A 13 18.79 12.63 -19.25
N GLY A 14 19.52 11.54 -19.50
CA GLY A 14 19.07 10.18 -19.20
C GLY A 14 19.19 9.76 -17.72
N ALA A 15 19.90 10.53 -16.88
CA ALA A 15 20.15 10.18 -15.49
C ALA A 15 18.92 10.39 -14.57
N CYS A 16 17.89 11.11 -15.04
CA CYS A 16 16.67 11.36 -14.28
C CYS A 16 15.54 10.36 -14.58
N SER A 17 15.68 9.48 -15.58
CA SER A 17 14.72 8.41 -15.84
C SER A 17 15.17 7.13 -15.12
N THR A 18 14.77 6.99 -13.86
CA THR A 18 14.91 5.74 -13.12
C THR A 18 13.87 4.74 -13.62
N VAL A 19 14.31 3.74 -14.40
CA VAL A 19 13.49 2.58 -14.79
C VAL A 19 13.45 1.54 -13.65
N ASP A 20 13.07 1.97 -12.45
CA ASP A 20 12.93 1.06 -11.30
C ASP A 20 11.69 0.15 -11.41
N ASP A 21 10.79 0.43 -12.36
CA ASP A 21 9.57 -0.35 -12.62
C ASP A 21 9.82 -1.73 -13.25
N LEU A 22 11.06 -2.00 -13.70
CA LEU A 22 11.47 -3.31 -14.22
C LEU A 22 12.32 -4.12 -13.25
N SER A 23 12.55 -3.61 -12.03
CA SER A 23 13.21 -4.41 -11.01
C SER A 23 12.29 -5.60 -10.69
N PRO A 24 12.74 -6.86 -10.87
CA PRO A 24 11.94 -7.99 -10.46
C PRO A 24 11.60 -7.76 -8.99
N LEU A 25 10.30 -7.81 -8.66
CA LEU A 25 9.79 -7.71 -7.30
C LEU A 25 10.48 -8.80 -6.47
N VAL A 26 11.67 -8.51 -5.94
CA VAL A 26 12.25 -9.27 -4.85
C VAL A 26 11.14 -9.30 -3.83
N PRO A 27 10.65 -10.48 -3.40
CA PRO A 27 9.57 -10.54 -2.43
C PRO A 27 10.03 -9.74 -1.24
N SER A 28 9.48 -8.52 -1.14
CA SER A 28 9.86 -7.61 -0.11
C SER A 28 9.44 -8.33 1.15
N SER A 29 10.41 -8.72 1.97
CA SER A 29 10.16 -9.25 3.31
C SER A 29 9.64 -8.12 4.20
N GLN A 30 8.66 -7.36 3.71
CA GLN A 30 7.88 -6.46 4.52
C GLN A 30 7.23 -7.37 5.54
N THR A 31 7.66 -7.21 6.78
CA THR A 31 6.97 -7.74 7.92
C THR A 31 5.60 -7.08 7.88
N VAL A 32 4.62 -7.73 7.25
CA VAL A 32 3.22 -7.37 7.44
C VAL A 32 3.05 -7.42 8.94
N ALA A 33 2.67 -6.30 9.53
CA ALA A 33 2.40 -6.28 10.95
C ALA A 33 1.25 -7.26 11.18
N VAL A 34 1.58 -8.49 11.58
CA VAL A 34 0.62 -9.50 12.02
C VAL A 34 0.16 -9.05 13.40
N ARG A 35 -0.63 -7.98 13.38
CA ARG A 35 -1.54 -7.66 14.46
C ARG A 35 -2.85 -8.27 14.02
N ALA A 36 -3.52 -8.92 14.95
CA ALA A 36 -4.89 -9.36 14.77
C ALA A 36 -5.78 -8.34 15.49
N PRO A 37 -5.92 -7.09 14.96
CA PRO A 37 -6.68 -6.07 15.65
C PRO A 37 -8.14 -6.51 15.71
N ARG A 38 -8.72 -6.38 16.89
CA ARG A 38 -10.15 -6.52 17.06
C ARG A 38 -10.79 -5.15 16.81
N PHE A 39 -11.45 -5.01 15.68
CA PHE A 39 -12.28 -3.84 15.41
C PHE A 39 -13.57 -3.92 16.21
N GLU A 40 -14.09 -2.77 16.61
CA GLU A 40 -15.40 -2.66 17.25
C GLU A 40 -16.49 -3.00 16.23
N ASP A 41 -17.57 -3.62 16.72
CA ASP A 41 -18.74 -3.95 15.92
C ASP A 41 -19.97 -3.25 16.51
N SER A 42 -20.58 -2.37 15.72
CA SER A 42 -21.81 -1.66 16.10
C SER A 42 -22.98 -2.60 16.38
N LYS A 43 -22.96 -3.81 15.83
CA LYS A 43 -23.97 -4.85 16.06
C LYS A 43 -23.27 -6.20 16.24
N PRO A 44 -22.78 -6.50 17.46
CA PRO A 44 -22.00 -7.69 17.73
C PRO A 44 -22.70 -8.97 17.28
N HIS A 45 -21.97 -9.81 16.55
CA HIS A 45 -22.37 -11.17 16.20
C HIS A 45 -21.69 -12.18 17.14
N GLU A 46 -22.46 -13.15 17.64
CA GLU A 46 -21.93 -14.30 18.37
C GLU A 46 -21.35 -15.31 17.37
N TRP A 47 -20.07 -15.66 17.53
CA TRP A 47 -19.36 -16.54 16.61
C TRP A 47 -19.25 -17.94 17.21
N ASP A 48 -19.77 -18.96 16.49
CA ASP A 48 -19.63 -20.35 16.92
C ASP A 48 -18.19 -20.88 16.71
N SER A 49 -17.49 -20.39 15.69
CA SER A 49 -16.06 -20.64 15.46
C SER A 49 -15.50 -19.64 14.44
N GLY A 50 -14.17 -19.46 14.43
CA GLY A 50 -13.51 -18.72 13.34
C GLY A 50 -13.79 -17.22 13.29
N ALA A 51 -13.89 -16.56 14.44
CA ALA A 51 -14.14 -15.12 14.48
C ALA A 51 -13.09 -14.33 13.65
N PRO A 52 -13.47 -13.22 12.98
CA PRO A 52 -12.62 -12.54 12.00
C PRO A 52 -11.25 -12.10 12.55
N TRP A 53 -11.20 -11.69 13.82
CA TRP A 53 -9.97 -11.29 14.49
C TRP A 53 -8.99 -12.44 14.76
N ASN A 54 -9.28 -13.67 14.35
CA ASN A 54 -8.33 -14.78 14.42
C ASN A 54 -7.42 -14.86 13.18
N TYR A 55 -7.73 -14.14 12.10
CA TYR A 55 -6.90 -14.13 10.89
C TYR A 55 -5.74 -13.15 11.02
N ALA A 56 -4.57 -13.52 10.48
CA ALA A 56 -3.33 -12.76 10.65
C ALA A 56 -3.27 -11.45 9.83
N ILE A 57 -4.09 -11.33 8.79
CA ILE A 57 -4.06 -10.21 7.84
C ILE A 57 -5.43 -9.57 7.81
N HIS A 58 -5.48 -8.27 8.10
CA HIS A 58 -6.70 -7.48 8.02
C HIS A 58 -6.49 -6.30 7.07
N GLY A 59 -7.54 -5.96 6.33
CA GLY A 59 -7.55 -4.83 5.42
C GLY A 59 -8.77 -3.96 5.66
N THR A 60 -8.83 -2.82 4.97
CA THR A 60 -9.99 -1.93 4.94
C THR A 60 -10.38 -1.64 3.48
N ASP A 61 -11.54 -1.06 3.27
CA ASP A 61 -11.88 -0.39 2.03
C ASP A 61 -12.18 1.10 2.29
N VAL A 62 -11.94 1.92 1.27
CA VAL A 62 -12.22 3.36 1.30
C VAL A 62 -12.85 3.81 -0.01
N SER A 63 -13.57 4.92 0.05
CA SER A 63 -14.24 5.52 -1.10
C SER A 63 -14.25 7.04 -0.99
N LYS A 64 -14.98 7.73 -1.89
CA LYS A 64 -15.21 9.18 -1.81
C LYS A 64 -15.78 9.67 -0.48
N TYR A 65 -16.39 8.79 0.31
CA TYR A 65 -16.99 9.13 1.61
C TYR A 65 -15.94 9.29 2.73
N GLN A 66 -14.73 8.76 2.56
CA GLN A 66 -13.59 9.06 3.41
C GLN A 66 -12.77 10.18 2.75
N THR A 67 -13.16 11.44 3.02
CA THR A 67 -12.56 12.63 2.38
C THR A 67 -11.06 12.77 2.65
N SER A 68 -10.58 12.22 3.77
CA SER A 68 -9.17 12.16 4.14
C SER A 68 -8.90 10.88 4.92
N VAL A 69 -7.74 10.28 4.71
CA VAL A 69 -7.29 9.09 5.43
C VAL A 69 -5.91 9.32 6.02
N ASP A 70 -5.77 9.13 7.33
CA ASP A 70 -4.47 9.07 8.00
C ASP A 70 -3.88 7.67 7.82
N TRP A 71 -3.11 7.50 6.74
CA TRP A 71 -2.48 6.22 6.41
C TRP A 71 -1.44 5.75 7.44
N PRO A 72 -0.59 6.63 8.02
CA PRO A 72 0.25 6.25 9.17
C PRO A 72 -0.54 5.66 10.33
N ALA A 73 -1.65 6.30 10.73
CA ALA A 73 -2.51 5.79 11.80
C ALA A 73 -3.15 4.45 11.43
N ALA A 74 -3.66 4.29 10.21
CA ALA A 74 -4.25 3.03 9.73
C ALA A 74 -3.22 1.88 9.74
N LYS A 75 -2.00 2.14 9.29
CA LYS A 75 -0.90 1.15 9.36
C LYS A 75 -0.57 0.80 10.81
N ALA A 76 -0.48 1.81 11.69
CA ALA A 76 -0.20 1.59 13.11
C ALA A 76 -1.30 0.78 13.83
N SER A 77 -2.56 0.90 13.40
CA SER A 77 -3.70 0.13 13.91
C SER A 77 -3.77 -1.31 13.38
N GLY A 78 -2.84 -1.73 12.51
CA GLY A 78 -2.78 -3.09 12.00
C GLY A 78 -3.53 -3.33 10.68
N ILE A 79 -3.83 -2.29 9.91
CA ILE A 79 -4.33 -2.44 8.53
C ILE A 79 -3.16 -2.77 7.60
N SER A 80 -3.24 -3.92 6.93
CA SER A 80 -2.20 -4.45 6.04
C SER A 80 -2.38 -4.04 4.59
N PHE A 81 -3.63 -3.84 4.14
CA PHE A 81 -3.95 -3.39 2.79
C PHE A 81 -5.26 -2.60 2.77
N ALA A 82 -5.47 -1.83 1.70
CA ALA A 82 -6.72 -1.13 1.47
C ALA A 82 -7.22 -1.30 0.03
N PHE A 83 -8.52 -1.58 -0.13
CA PHE A 83 -9.19 -1.42 -1.41
C PHE A 83 -9.67 0.03 -1.56
N ILE A 84 -9.44 0.62 -2.73
CA ILE A 84 -9.85 2.01 -3.01
C ILE A 84 -10.87 1.97 -4.14
N LYS A 85 -12.10 2.38 -3.85
CA LYS A 85 -13.14 2.51 -4.88
C LYS A 85 -12.73 3.55 -5.91
N ALA A 86 -12.67 3.15 -7.19
CA ALA A 86 -12.28 4.02 -8.30
C ALA A 86 -13.46 4.60 -9.07
N THR A 87 -14.50 3.81 -9.34
CA THR A 87 -15.63 4.21 -10.19
C THR A 87 -16.99 3.80 -9.60
N GLU A 88 -18.04 4.47 -10.04
CA GLU A 88 -19.46 4.13 -9.83
C GLU A 88 -20.15 4.39 -11.17
N GLY A 89 -20.73 3.34 -11.75
CA GLY A 89 -21.44 3.40 -13.04
C GLY A 89 -22.94 3.56 -12.85
#